data_AF-A0A819PUP5-F1
#
_entry.id   AF-A0A819PUP5-F1
#
_cell.length_a   1.000
_cell.length_b   1.000
_cell.length_c   1.000
_cell.angle_alpha   90.00
_cell.angle_beta   90.00
_cell.angle_gamma   90.00
#
_symmetry.space_group_name_H-M   'P 1'
#
loop_
_entity.id
_entity.type
_entity.pdbx_description
1 polymer ?
#
loop_
_entity_poly.entity_id
_entity_poly.type
_entity_poly.pdbx_seq_one_letter_code
_entity_poly.pdbx_strand_id
1 'polypeptide(L)'
;MATAVVMSECKRINLVPYNNKKAELIEYPKQHGDILAQHKLYGTDTTLSLVEKELNITVTNFENGSLDQDQRLGAKITKYELDVFIFFIDPLDSHPHTTDIQTFIRLVQAYGIISVIILATVYCIVNSNKMNENHVR
;
A
#
# COMPACT_ATOMS: atom_id res chain seq x y z
N MET A 1 -6.61 25.84 -11.38
CA MET A 1 -6.13 25.77 -9.98
C MET A 1 -6.10 24.30 -9.59
N ALA A 2 -4.97 23.77 -9.17
CA ALA A 2 -4.92 22.42 -8.60
C ALA A 2 -5.63 22.46 -7.24
N THR A 3 -6.68 21.68 -7.07
CA THR A 3 -7.35 21.52 -5.78
C THR A 3 -6.38 20.83 -4.83
N ALA A 4 -6.10 21.45 -3.67
CA ALA A 4 -5.28 20.85 -2.63
C ALA A 4 -5.93 19.53 -2.16
N VAL A 5 -5.18 18.44 -2.19
CA VAL A 5 -5.67 17.14 -1.73
C VAL A 5 -5.16 16.92 -0.32
N VAL A 6 -6.07 16.67 0.63
CA VAL A 6 -5.72 16.45 2.04
C VAL A 6 -5.60 14.96 2.31
N MET A 7 -4.46 14.54 2.85
CA MET A 7 -4.27 13.24 3.47
C MET A 7 -4.73 13.31 4.93
N SER A 8 -5.63 12.41 5.34
CA SER A 8 -6.16 12.35 6.71
C SER A 8 -5.17 11.73 7.69
N GLU A 9 -5.30 12.02 8.98
CA GLU A 9 -4.55 11.35 10.07
C GLU A 9 -4.65 9.82 10.00
N CYS A 10 -5.84 9.28 9.69
CA CYS A 10 -6.03 7.87 9.37
C CYS A 10 -5.72 7.63 7.89
N LYS A 11 -4.53 7.11 7.59
CA LYS A 11 -4.08 6.86 6.21
C LYS A 11 -4.77 5.65 5.59
N ARG A 12 -4.98 5.69 4.27
CA ARG A 12 -5.46 4.56 3.45
C ARG A 12 -4.26 3.94 2.74
N ILE A 13 -3.89 2.74 3.19
CA ILE A 13 -2.63 2.08 2.83
C ILE A 13 -2.94 0.80 2.08
N ASN A 14 -2.44 0.69 0.85
CA ASN A 14 -2.52 -0.54 0.08
C ASN A 14 -1.26 -1.39 0.29
N LEU A 15 -1.43 -2.71 0.41
CA LEU A 15 -0.40 -3.71 0.58
C LEU A 15 -0.45 -4.71 -0.58
N VAL A 16 0.55 -4.68 -1.46
CA VAL A 16 0.69 -5.64 -2.55
C VAL A 16 2.11 -6.23 -2.55
N PRO A 17 2.31 -7.38 -1.88
CA PRO A 17 3.57 -8.12 -1.94
C PRO A 17 3.60 -9.08 -3.13
N TYR A 18 4.64 -9.01 -3.97
CA TYR A 18 4.94 -10.10 -4.90
C TYR A 18 5.60 -11.27 -4.16
N ASN A 19 5.37 -12.49 -4.65
CA ASN A 19 5.60 -13.78 -3.98
C ASN A 19 6.76 -13.82 -2.96
N ASN A 20 7.99 -13.53 -3.39
CA ASN A 20 9.19 -13.66 -2.56
C ASN A 20 9.29 -12.60 -1.44
N LYS A 21 8.51 -11.52 -1.53
CA LYS A 21 8.51 -10.37 -0.60
C LYS A 21 7.42 -10.44 0.47
N LYS A 22 6.61 -11.50 0.48
CA LYS A 22 5.57 -11.70 1.50
C LYS A 22 6.16 -11.78 2.91
N ALA A 23 7.32 -12.42 3.09
CA ALA A 23 7.99 -12.51 4.38
C ALA A 23 8.44 -11.12 4.90
N GLU A 24 9.00 -10.29 4.02
CA GLU A 24 9.40 -8.90 4.36
C GLU A 24 8.19 -8.04 4.76
N LEU A 25 7.03 -8.29 4.16
CA LEU A 25 5.77 -7.65 4.55
C LEU A 25 5.26 -8.11 5.92
N ILE A 26 5.69 -9.25 6.47
CA ILE A 26 5.30 -9.71 7.82
C ILE A 26 6.27 -9.20 8.87
N GLU A 27 7.57 -9.20 8.57
CA GLU A 27 8.58 -8.75 9.53
C GLU A 27 8.35 -7.28 9.91
N TYR A 28 7.87 -6.50 8.95
CA TYR A 28 7.58 -5.10 9.12
C TYR A 28 6.50 -4.78 10.18
N PRO A 29 5.25 -5.28 10.09
CA PRO A 29 4.25 -4.92 11.07
C PRO A 29 4.45 -5.63 12.40
N LYS A 30 5.30 -6.66 12.53
CA LYS A 30 5.63 -7.21 13.86
C LYS A 30 6.28 -6.15 14.76
N GLN A 31 6.99 -5.19 14.16
CA GLN A 31 7.66 -4.10 14.87
C GLN A 31 6.81 -2.81 14.91
N HIS A 32 5.85 -2.65 14.00
CA HIS A 32 5.07 -1.42 13.81
C HIS A 32 3.55 -1.61 13.76
N GLY A 33 3.06 -2.76 14.21
CA GLY A 33 1.66 -3.17 14.09
C GLY A 33 0.70 -2.18 14.74
N ASP A 34 1.08 -1.64 15.89
CA ASP A 34 0.28 -0.64 16.62
C ASP A 34 0.03 0.64 15.82
N ILE A 35 0.99 1.06 14.98
CA ILE A 35 0.84 2.24 14.14
C ILE A 35 -0.01 1.90 12.92
N LEU A 36 0.24 0.75 12.28
CA LEU A 36 -0.56 0.30 11.14
C LEU A 36 -2.03 0.04 11.50
N ALA A 37 -2.30 -0.39 12.74
CA ALA A 37 -3.66 -0.60 13.24
C ALA A 37 -4.47 0.71 13.36
N GLN A 38 -3.82 1.89 13.34
CA GLN A 38 -4.49 3.20 13.34
C GLN A 38 -4.94 3.62 11.93
N HIS A 39 -4.65 2.81 10.92
CA HIS A 39 -4.84 3.13 9.52
C HIS A 39 -5.74 2.10 8.82
N LYS A 40 -6.28 2.49 7.67
CA LYS A 40 -7.09 1.58 6.84
C LYS A 40 -6.17 0.84 5.89
N LEU A 41 -5.93 -0.44 6.18
CA LEU A 41 -5.14 -1.31 5.34
C LEU A 41 -6.02 -1.98 4.29
N TYR A 42 -5.52 -2.06 3.07
CA TYR A 42 -6.13 -2.77 1.96
C TYR A 42 -5.15 -3.78 1.36
N GLY A 43 -5.62 -4.94 0.94
CA GLY A 43 -4.76 -5.97 0.33
C GLY A 43 -5.57 -7.10 -0.31
N THR A 44 -4.88 -8.06 -0.91
CA THR A 44 -5.49 -9.27 -1.49
C THR A 44 -5.78 -10.32 -0.43
N ASP A 45 -6.62 -11.32 -0.73
CA ASP A 45 -6.91 -12.48 0.14
C ASP A 45 -5.67 -13.08 0.80
N THR A 46 -4.62 -13.31 0.01
CA THR A 46 -3.38 -13.90 0.52
C THR A 46 -2.61 -12.96 1.44
N THR A 47 -2.72 -11.64 1.21
CA THR A 47 -2.12 -10.62 2.07
C THR A 47 -2.93 -10.46 3.36
N LEU A 48 -4.27 -10.42 3.26
CA LEU A 48 -5.20 -10.43 4.39
C LEU A 48 -4.89 -11.57 5.34
N SER A 49 -4.93 -12.80 4.81
CA SER A 49 -4.77 -14.02 5.59
C SER A 49 -3.43 -14.05 6.32
N LEU A 50 -2.40 -13.45 5.72
CA LEU A 50 -1.06 -13.37 6.27
C LEU A 50 -0.95 -12.30 7.36
N VAL A 51 -1.47 -11.10 7.09
CA VAL A 51 -1.40 -9.95 8.01
C VAL A 51 -2.30 -10.17 9.22
N GLU A 52 -3.55 -10.58 9.02
CA GLU A 52 -4.50 -10.82 10.10
C GLU A 52 -4.01 -11.92 11.05
N LYS A 53 -3.45 -13.00 10.50
CA LYS A 53 -2.93 -14.13 11.30
C LYS A 53 -1.73 -13.73 12.16
N GLU A 54 -0.78 -12.97 11.61
CA GLU A 54 0.50 -12.70 12.28
C GLU A 54 0.44 -11.47 13.20
N LEU A 55 -0.52 -10.57 12.98
CA LEU A 55 -0.47 -9.22 13.54
C LEU A 55 -1.77 -8.80 14.22
N ASN A 56 -2.85 -9.57 14.05
CA ASN A 56 -4.16 -9.25 14.61
C ASN A 56 -4.69 -7.86 14.18
N ILE A 57 -4.31 -7.43 12.97
CA ILE A 57 -4.76 -6.17 12.35
C ILE A 57 -5.72 -6.51 11.22
N THR A 58 -6.90 -5.89 11.22
CA THR A 58 -7.89 -6.07 10.15
C THR A 58 -7.39 -5.42 8.85
N VAL A 59 -7.41 -6.18 7.76
CA VAL A 59 -7.11 -5.66 6.42
C VAL A 59 -8.36 -5.77 5.57
N THR A 60 -8.76 -4.69 4.91
CA THR A 60 -9.91 -4.73 4.01
C THR A 60 -9.53 -5.40 2.70
N ASN A 61 -10.28 -6.43 2.33
CA ASN A 61 -10.03 -7.16 1.11
C ASN A 61 -10.34 -6.32 -0.15
N PHE A 62 -9.44 -6.35 -1.12
CA PHE A 62 -9.78 -6.09 -2.51
C PHE A 62 -10.45 -7.34 -3.09
N GLU A 63 -11.78 -7.45 -2.96
CA GLU A 63 -12.55 -8.61 -3.40
C GLU A 63 -12.13 -9.15 -4.79
N ASN A 64 -11.94 -10.47 -4.83
CA ASN A 64 -11.35 -11.31 -5.87
C ASN A 64 -11.72 -11.01 -7.33
N GLY A 65 -10.67 -10.94 -8.17
CA GLY A 65 -10.73 -11.03 -9.62
C GLY A 65 -9.46 -10.45 -10.25
N SER A 66 -8.65 -11.27 -10.93
CA SER A 66 -7.32 -10.86 -11.44
C SER A 66 -7.35 -9.70 -12.45
N LEU A 67 -8.49 -9.50 -13.14
CA LEU A 67 -8.68 -8.38 -14.07
C LEU A 67 -9.30 -7.15 -13.38
N ASP A 68 -10.12 -7.37 -12.36
CA ASP A 68 -10.93 -6.35 -11.68
C ASP A 68 -10.14 -5.62 -10.58
N GLN A 69 -9.19 -6.32 -9.95
CA GLN A 69 -8.42 -5.77 -8.85
C GLN A 69 -7.60 -4.54 -9.27
N ASP A 70 -6.89 -4.66 -10.39
CA ASP A 70 -6.02 -3.60 -10.88
C ASP A 70 -6.81 -2.34 -11.25
N GLN A 71 -7.97 -2.53 -11.87
CA GLN A 71 -8.87 -1.43 -12.22
C GLN A 71 -9.47 -0.76 -10.98
N ARG A 72 -9.85 -1.53 -9.95
CA ARG A 72 -10.36 -1.00 -8.68
C ARG A 72 -9.29 -0.22 -7.92
N LEU A 73 -8.07 -0.73 -7.86
CA LEU A 73 -6.94 -0.05 -7.24
C LEU A 73 -6.61 1.24 -8.01
N GLY A 74 -6.61 1.19 -9.34
CA GLY A 74 -6.49 2.37 -10.20
C GLY A 74 -7.59 3.39 -9.93
N ALA A 75 -8.84 2.96 -9.80
CA ALA A 75 -9.97 3.85 -9.48
C ALA A 75 -9.82 4.51 -8.10
N LYS A 76 -9.28 3.79 -7.10
CA LYS A 76 -8.98 4.38 -5.79
C LYS A 76 -7.89 5.42 -5.88
N ILE A 77 -6.85 5.16 -6.67
CA ILE A 77 -5.77 6.13 -6.90
C ILE A 77 -6.33 7.41 -7.52
N THR A 78 -7.11 7.30 -8.60
CA THR A 78 -7.61 8.48 -9.32
C THR A 78 -8.65 9.29 -8.55
N LYS A 79 -9.35 8.66 -7.60
CA LYS A 79 -10.30 9.30 -6.69
C LYS A 79 -9.67 9.84 -5.41
N TYR A 80 -8.34 9.77 -5.27
CA TYR A 80 -7.65 10.09 -4.02
C TYR A 80 -8.20 9.31 -2.83
N GLU A 81 -8.59 8.06 -3.05
CA GLU A 81 -9.01 7.08 -2.03
C GLU A 81 -7.84 6.26 -1.48
N LEU A 82 -6.61 6.63 -1.86
CA LEU A 82 -5.38 6.00 -1.42
C LEU A 82 -4.33 7.06 -1.09
N ASP A 83 -3.63 6.84 0.01
CA ASP A 83 -2.61 7.76 0.55
C ASP A 83 -1.22 7.16 0.46
N VAL A 84 -1.11 5.84 0.72
CA VAL A 84 0.15 5.09 0.67
C VAL A 84 -0.03 3.83 -0.18
N PHE A 85 0.91 3.60 -1.07
CA PHE A 85 0.98 2.45 -1.95
C PHE A 85 2.24 1.65 -1.65
N ILE A 86 2.10 0.56 -0.89
CA ILE A 86 3.20 -0.35 -0.57
C ILE A 86 3.19 -1.50 -1.58
N PHE A 87 4.27 -1.58 -2.36
CA PHE A 87 4.38 -2.46 -3.50
C PHE A 87 5.79 -3.07 -3.56
N PHE A 88 5.93 -4.25 -2.99
CA PHE A 88 7.23 -4.94 -2.96
C PHE A 88 7.38 -5.85 -4.17
N ILE A 89 8.37 -5.51 -4.99
CA ILE A 89 8.75 -6.22 -6.21
C ILE A 89 10.09 -6.89 -5.94
N ASP A 90 10.29 -8.10 -6.46
CA ASP A 90 11.63 -8.66 -6.56
C ASP A 90 12.31 -8.13 -7.82
N PRO A 91 13.34 -7.27 -7.73
CA PRO A 91 13.97 -6.67 -8.90
C PRO A 91 14.74 -7.69 -9.76
N LEU A 92 14.96 -8.91 -9.24
CA LEU A 92 15.72 -9.96 -9.91
C LEU A 92 14.83 -11.03 -10.55
N ASP A 93 13.52 -10.99 -10.30
CA ASP A 93 12.57 -11.99 -10.80
C ASP A 93 11.85 -11.49 -12.06
N SER A 94 11.54 -12.42 -12.97
CA SER A 94 10.79 -12.12 -14.18
C SER A 94 9.31 -12.08 -13.85
N HIS A 95 8.69 -10.91 -13.97
CA HIS A 95 7.27 -10.76 -13.69
C HIS A 95 6.46 -10.80 -14.98
N PRO A 96 5.52 -11.76 -15.16
CA PRO A 96 4.72 -11.86 -16.37
C PRO A 96 3.83 -10.62 -16.64
N HIS A 97 3.66 -9.75 -15.66
CA HIS A 97 2.83 -8.53 -15.68
C HIS A 97 3.65 -7.24 -15.49
N THR A 98 4.87 -7.15 -16.03
CA THR A 98 5.75 -5.96 -15.88
C THR A 98 5.13 -4.66 -16.38
N THR A 99 4.32 -4.69 -17.44
CA THR A 99 3.62 -3.51 -17.98
C THR A 99 2.62 -2.92 -16.98
N ASP A 100 1.92 -3.79 -16.25
CA ASP A 100 0.88 -3.38 -15.29
C ASP A 100 1.53 -2.72 -14.07
N ILE A 101 2.64 -3.28 -13.59
CA ILE A 101 3.49 -2.71 -12.53
C ILE A 101 3.90 -1.28 -12.85
N GLN A 102 4.46 -1.06 -14.05
CA GLN A 102 4.93 0.26 -14.46
C GLN A 102 3.76 1.25 -14.59
N THR A 103 2.60 0.76 -15.01
CA THR A 103 1.37 1.57 -15.08
C THR A 103 0.94 2.04 -13.69
N PHE A 104 0.97 1.18 -12.68
CA PHE A 104 0.66 1.56 -11.30
C PHE A 104 1.63 2.58 -10.74
N ILE A 105 2.94 2.35 -10.89
CA ILE A 105 3.96 3.29 -10.42
C ILE A 105 3.72 4.67 -11.04
N ARG A 106 3.47 4.71 -12.36
CA ARG A 106 3.16 5.96 -13.06
C ARG A 106 1.90 6.64 -12.52
N LEU A 107 0.85 5.85 -12.25
CA LEU A 107 -0.42 6.38 -11.74
C LEU A 107 -0.27 6.94 -10.31
N VAL A 108 0.41 6.21 -9.43
CA VAL A 108 0.70 6.62 -8.05
C VAL A 108 1.52 7.92 -8.04
N GLN A 109 2.53 8.03 -8.89
CA GLN A 109 3.33 9.25 -9.06
C GLN A 109 2.50 10.43 -9.59
N ALA A 110 1.67 10.20 -10.60
CA ALA A 110 0.85 11.26 -11.20
C ALA A 110 -0.18 11.87 -10.23
N TYR A 111 -0.63 11.10 -9.24
CA TYR A 111 -1.63 11.53 -8.24
C TYR A 111 -1.02 11.86 -6.87
N GLY A 112 0.32 11.93 -6.76
CA GLY A 112 0.99 12.30 -5.51
C GLY A 112 0.72 11.34 -4.35
N ILE A 113 0.62 10.04 -4.64
CA ILE A 113 0.49 9.00 -3.61
C ILE A 113 1.89 8.60 -3.15
N ILE A 114 2.06 8.39 -1.84
CA ILE A 114 3.33 7.93 -1.27
C ILE A 114 3.59 6.51 -1.77
N SER A 115 4.62 6.32 -2.60
CA SER A 115 5.03 5.01 -3.10
C SER A 115 6.13 4.40 -2.23
N VAL A 116 5.95 3.13 -1.86
CA VAL A 116 6.91 2.39 -1.04
C VAL A 116 7.24 1.08 -1.71
N ILE A 117 8.46 0.98 -2.24
CA ILE A 117 8.92 -0.16 -3.03
C ILE A 117 9.95 -1.03 -2.32
N ILE A 118 10.52 -0.53 -1.23
CA ILE A 118 11.49 -1.25 -0.39
C ILE A 118 11.08 -1.12 1.07
N LEU A 119 11.41 -2.15 1.84
CA LEU A 119 11.10 -2.24 3.26
C LEU A 119 11.69 -1.08 4.08
N ALA A 120 12.93 -0.67 3.79
CA ALA A 120 13.60 0.44 4.47
C ALA A 120 12.77 1.75 4.46
N THR A 121 12.08 2.04 3.35
CA THR A 121 11.26 3.25 3.23
C THR A 121 10.02 3.18 4.12
N VAL A 122 9.48 1.98 4.37
CA VAL A 122 8.32 1.83 5.28
C VAL A 122 8.70 2.22 6.70
N TYR A 123 9.89 1.82 7.17
CA TYR A 123 10.41 2.22 8.49
C TYR A 123 10.50 3.74 8.63
N CYS A 124 10.94 4.45 7.59
CA CYS A 124 11.01 5.91 7.63
C CYS A 124 9.63 6.57 7.64
N ILE A 125 8.68 6.07 6.84
CA ILE A 125 7.36 6.68 6.71
C ILE A 125 6.52 6.48 7.96
N VAL A 126 6.49 5.27 8.51
CA VAL A 126 5.59 4.96 9.62
C VAL A 126 6.08 5.54 10.96
N ASN A 127 7.40 5.75 11.10
CA ASN A 127 7.94 6.49 12.24
C ASN A 127 7.90 8.02 12.03
N SER A 128 7.38 8.51 10.89
CA SER A 128 7.22 9.94 10.66
C SER A 128 6.13 10.51 11.57
N ASN A 129 6.40 11.66 12.18
CA ASN A 129 5.38 12.43 12.90
C ASN A 129 4.18 12.81 12.01
N LYS A 130 4.38 12.89 10.69
CA LYS A 130 3.30 13.17 9.72
C LYS A 130 2.35 12.01 9.45
N MET A 131 2.68 10.79 9.90
CA MET A 131 1.86 9.61 9.66
C MET A 131 0.47 9.73 10.30
N ASN A 132 0.39 10.38 11.47
CA ASN A 132 -0.83 10.58 12.24
C ASN A 132 -1.34 12.03 12.18
N GLU A 133 -0.89 12.82 11.19
CA GLU A 133 -1.33 14.20 11.00
C GLU A 133 -2.05 14.37 9.66
N ASN A 134 -3.00 15.31 9.65
CA ASN A 134 -3.58 15.82 8.41
C ASN A 134 -2.53 16.68 7.69
N HIS A 135 -2.33 16.45 6.39
CA HIS A 135 -1.45 17.28 5.58
C HIS A 135 -1.90 17.36 4.13
N VAL A 136 -1.57 18.47 3.49
CA VAL A 136 -1.83 18.67 2.07
C VAL A 136 -0.73 18.01 1.26
N ARG A 137 -1.12 17.32 0.19
CA ARG A 137 -0.24 16.87 -0.89
C ARG A 137 -0.50 17.67 -2.16
#